data_AF-A0A7C6FZZ9-F1
#
_entry.id   AF-A0A7C6FZZ9-F1
#
_cell.length_a   1.000
_cell.length_b   1.000
_cell.length_c   1.000
_cell.angle_alpha   90.00
_cell.angle_beta   90.00
_cell.angle_gamma   90.00
#
_symmetry.space_group_name_H-M   'P 1'
#
loop_
_entity.id
_entity.type
_entity.pdbx_description
1 polymer ?
#
loop_
_entity_poly.entity_id
_entity_poly.type
_entity_poly.pdbx_seq_one_letter_code
_entity_poly.pdbx_strand_id
1 'polypeptide(L)'
;MLGDLNIFSWKSKDQQRREDEEYARWAFPYGQEQRTKLVALMLELFPRENEATTLIPFLTCKELYQGLRNKEGHDGAIRKLLTDVKKYKRIIRKGEMSTYLALVVADSRIGEDLNYPTADEIRAMAKGFEVLHGQA
;
A
#
# COMPACT_ATOMS: atom_id res chain seq x y z
N MET A 1 -37.84 -22.40 -2.84
CA MET A 1 -37.93 -21.69 -1.56
C MET A 1 -36.88 -20.59 -1.57
N LEU A 2 -37.35 -19.34 -1.57
CA LEU A 2 -36.50 -18.15 -1.46
C LEU A 2 -35.98 -18.04 -0.02
N GLY A 3 -34.71 -17.67 0.10
CA GLY A 3 -34.29 -16.79 1.18
C GLY A 3 -33.77 -17.46 2.45
N ASP A 4 -32.58 -18.05 2.37
CA ASP A 4 -31.61 -17.92 3.46
C ASP A 4 -30.53 -16.93 3.00
N LEU A 5 -30.98 -15.70 2.81
CA LEU A 5 -30.08 -14.55 2.79
C LEU A 5 -29.39 -14.55 4.16
N ASN A 6 -28.07 -14.65 4.15
CA ASN A 6 -27.22 -14.60 5.33
C ASN A 6 -27.21 -13.15 5.87
N ILE A 7 -28.31 -12.73 6.55
CA ILE A 7 -28.52 -11.35 7.02
C ILE A 7 -27.92 -11.10 8.43
N PHE A 8 -27.16 -12.04 8.99
CA PHE A 8 -26.64 -11.94 10.37
C PHE A 8 -25.19 -12.43 10.53
N SER A 9 -24.25 -11.93 9.72
CA SER A 9 -22.84 -11.92 10.16
C SER A 9 -22.60 -10.78 11.15
N TRP A 10 -23.32 -10.79 12.28
CA TRP A 10 -23.02 -9.89 13.38
C TRP A 10 -21.71 -10.37 14.02
N LYS A 11 -20.58 -9.89 13.49
CA LYS A 11 -19.26 -10.15 14.08
C LYS A 11 -19.31 -9.74 15.55
N SER A 12 -18.90 -10.63 16.45
CA SER A 12 -18.81 -10.27 17.86
C SER A 12 -17.77 -9.16 18.04
N LYS A 13 -17.92 -8.34 19.09
CA LYS A 13 -16.94 -7.28 19.41
C LYS A 13 -15.51 -7.81 19.55
N ASP A 14 -15.36 -9.03 20.06
CA ASP A 14 -14.05 -9.67 20.21
C ASP A 14 -13.48 -10.14 18.87
N GLN A 15 -14.32 -10.62 17.95
CA GLN A 15 -13.89 -10.98 16.60
C GLN A 15 -13.42 -9.75 15.82
N GLN A 16 -14.17 -8.64 15.92
CA GLN A 16 -13.78 -7.38 15.30
C GLN A 16 -12.45 -6.86 15.86
N ARG A 17 -12.27 -6.88 17.19
CA ARG A 17 -11.02 -6.44 17.82
C ARG A 17 -9.80 -7.24 17.34
N ARG A 18 -9.93 -8.57 17.22
CA ARG A 18 -8.85 -9.43 16.72
C ARG A 18 -8.47 -9.10 15.28
N GLU A 19 -9.46 -8.90 14.42
CA GLU A 19 -9.22 -8.52 13.02
C GLU A 19 -8.56 -7.15 12.92
N ASP A 20 -8.98 -6.18 13.74
CA ASP A 20 -8.37 -4.85 13.78
C ASP A 20 -6.90 -4.92 14.25
N GLU A 21 -6.60 -5.75 15.25
CA GLU A 21 -5.24 -6.01 15.75
C GLU A 21 -4.37 -6.74 14.71
N GLU A 22 -4.94 -7.71 13.99
CA GLU A 22 -4.26 -8.40 12.89
C GLU A 22 -3.97 -7.45 11.72
N TYR A 23 -4.95 -6.63 11.36
CA TYR A 23 -4.80 -5.61 10.32
C TYR A 23 -3.74 -4.58 10.69
N ALA A 24 -3.76 -4.09 11.94
CA ALA A 24 -2.77 -3.15 12.42
C ALA A 24 -1.34 -3.75 12.39
N ARG A 25 -1.18 -5.01 12.82
CA ARG A 25 0.11 -5.72 12.76
C ARG A 25 0.59 -5.97 11.34
N TRP A 26 -0.31 -6.29 10.41
CA TRP A 26 0.02 -6.42 8.99
C TRP A 26 0.39 -5.07 8.35
N ALA A 27 -0.37 -4.03 8.66
CA ALA A 27 -0.19 -2.70 8.11
C ALA A 27 1.11 -2.07 8.62
N PHE A 28 1.38 -2.18 9.92
CA PHE A 28 2.55 -1.59 10.59
C PHE A 28 3.17 -2.61 11.57
N PRO A 29 4.02 -3.54 11.07
CA PRO A 29 4.66 -4.56 11.90
C PRO A 29 5.48 -4.00 13.08
N TYR A 30 6.01 -2.79 12.94
CA TYR A 30 6.79 -2.09 13.96
C TYR A 30 5.95 -1.07 14.75
N GLY A 31 4.62 -1.16 14.64
CA GLY A 31 3.68 -0.39 15.44
C GLY A 31 3.53 1.08 15.02
N GLN A 32 3.11 1.90 15.98
CA GLN A 32 2.64 3.26 15.71
C GLN A 32 3.75 4.22 15.25
N GLU A 33 5.00 3.96 15.62
CA GLU A 33 6.13 4.77 15.16
C GLU A 33 6.33 4.64 13.65
N GLN A 34 6.26 3.41 13.11
CA GLN A 34 6.32 3.15 11.67
C GLN A 34 5.21 3.91 10.94
N ARG A 35 3.97 3.80 11.43
CA ARG A 35 2.83 4.52 10.88
C ARG A 35 3.08 6.03 10.84
N THR A 36 3.61 6.59 11.92
CA THR A 36 3.85 8.03 12.05
C THR A 36 4.90 8.51 11.04
N LYS A 37 6.05 7.81 10.95
CA LYS A 37 7.11 8.12 9.98
C LYS A 37 6.62 8.00 8.53
N LEU A 38 5.88 6.93 8.25
CA LEU A 38 5.35 6.67 6.92
C LEU A 38 4.30 7.71 6.50
N VAL A 39 3.39 8.10 7.40
CA VAL A 39 2.41 9.17 7.13
C VAL A 39 3.10 10.51 6.90
N ALA A 40 4.11 10.86 7.70
CA ALA A 40 4.89 12.08 7.49
C ALA A 40 5.52 12.11 6.09
N LEU A 41 6.18 11.02 5.69
CA LEU A 41 6.76 10.87 4.35
C LEU A 41 5.71 10.97 3.24
N MET A 42 4.53 10.38 3.42
CA MET A 42 3.42 10.51 2.47
C MET A 42 2.94 11.94 2.30
N LEU A 43 2.82 12.69 3.40
CA LEU A 43 2.38 14.09 3.34
C LEU A 43 3.44 15.01 2.71
N GLU A 44 4.73 14.67 2.82
CA GLU A 44 5.79 15.34 2.06
C GLU A 44 5.71 15.05 0.54
N LEU A 45 5.33 13.83 0.17
CA LEU A 45 5.15 13.43 -1.23
C LEU A 45 3.87 13.99 -1.83
N PHE A 46 2.81 14.11 -1.03
CA PHE A 46 1.48 14.55 -1.43
C PHE A 46 0.99 15.73 -0.56
N PRO A 47 1.59 16.93 -0.69
CA PRO A 47 1.39 18.05 0.25
C PRO A 47 -0.03 18.65 0.22
N ARG A 48 -0.87 18.25 -0.73
CA ARG A 48 -2.27 18.71 -0.86
C ARG A 48 -3.27 17.70 -0.31
N GLU A 49 -2.81 16.52 0.07
CA GLU A 49 -3.63 15.43 0.57
C GLU A 49 -3.56 15.39 2.10
N ASN A 50 -4.50 14.70 2.73
CA ASN A 50 -4.48 14.39 4.16
C ASN A 50 -4.11 12.92 4.39
N GLU A 51 -3.92 12.55 5.66
CA GLU A 51 -3.54 11.20 6.07
C GLU A 51 -4.48 10.11 5.54
N ALA A 52 -5.79 10.28 5.63
CA ALA A 52 -6.73 9.26 5.16
C ALA A 52 -6.63 9.06 3.64
N THR A 53 -6.48 10.16 2.90
CA THR A 53 -6.34 10.17 1.44
C THR A 53 -5.00 9.64 0.93
N THR A 54 -3.97 9.56 1.78
CA THR A 54 -2.69 8.92 1.41
C THR A 54 -2.58 7.48 1.92
N LEU A 55 -3.10 7.20 3.11
CA LEU A 55 -2.95 5.90 3.76
C LEU A 55 -3.79 4.82 3.08
N ILE A 56 -5.02 5.11 2.66
CA ILE A 56 -5.89 4.14 1.98
C ILE A 56 -5.25 3.67 0.65
N PRO A 57 -4.81 4.57 -0.25
CA PRO A 57 -4.07 4.17 -1.46
C PRO A 57 -2.82 3.35 -1.17
N PHE A 58 -2.04 3.72 -0.14
CA PHE A 58 -0.86 2.98 0.25
C PHE A 58 -1.17 1.55 0.69
N LEU A 59 -2.12 1.37 1.61
CA LEU A 59 -2.48 0.05 2.12
C LEU A 59 -3.06 -0.83 1.01
N THR A 60 -3.86 -0.24 0.12
CA THR A 60 -4.33 -0.91 -1.11
C THR A 60 -3.16 -1.35 -1.99
N CYS A 61 -2.19 -0.47 -2.22
CA CYS A 61 -0.99 -0.81 -3.01
C CYS A 61 -0.16 -1.91 -2.34
N LYS A 62 0.00 -1.86 -1.01
CA LYS A 62 0.72 -2.84 -0.19
C LYS A 62 0.11 -4.23 -0.31
N GLU A 63 -1.21 -4.34 -0.16
CA GLU A 63 -1.95 -5.59 -0.31
C GLU A 63 -1.77 -6.19 -1.71
N LEU A 64 -1.96 -5.37 -2.75
CA LEU A 64 -1.81 -5.81 -4.13
C LEU A 64 -0.37 -6.26 -4.44
N TYR A 65 0.62 -5.48 -4.01
CA TYR A 65 2.02 -5.80 -4.21
C TYR A 65 2.40 -7.12 -3.54
N GLN A 66 2.01 -7.33 -2.28
CA GLN A 66 2.29 -8.59 -1.58
C GLN A 66 1.62 -9.79 -2.27
N GLY A 67 0.35 -9.65 -2.66
CA GLY A 67 -0.38 -10.70 -3.35
C GLY A 67 0.24 -11.06 -4.71
N LEU A 68 0.74 -10.07 -5.45
CA LEU A 68 1.44 -10.28 -6.72
C LEU A 68 2.85 -10.82 -6.52
N ARG A 69 3.60 -10.28 -5.55
CA ARG A 69 4.98 -10.69 -5.26
C ARG A 69 5.06 -12.17 -4.90
N ASN A 70 4.09 -12.68 -4.15
CA ASN A 70 4.02 -14.10 -3.80
C ASN A 70 3.74 -15.01 -5.00
N LYS A 71 3.12 -14.49 -6.06
CA LYS A 71 2.76 -15.25 -7.27
C LYS A 71 3.80 -15.15 -8.39
N GLU A 72 4.41 -13.97 -8.54
CA GLU A 72 5.18 -13.60 -9.73
C GLU A 72 6.57 -13.02 -9.41
N GLY A 73 6.94 -12.99 -8.14
CA GLY A 73 8.18 -12.35 -7.69
C GLY A 73 8.12 -10.83 -7.70
N HIS A 74 9.22 -10.20 -7.29
CA HIS A 74 9.34 -8.76 -7.14
C HIS A 74 9.09 -8.00 -8.46
N ASP A 75 9.83 -8.38 -9.51
CA ASP A 75 9.78 -7.67 -10.80
C ASP A 75 8.43 -7.88 -11.51
N GLY A 76 7.84 -9.06 -11.36
CA GLY A 76 6.49 -9.36 -11.86
C GLY A 76 5.42 -8.48 -11.19
N ALA A 77 5.51 -8.33 -9.87
CA ALA A 77 4.58 -7.48 -9.12
C ALA A 77 4.69 -6.00 -9.50
N ILE A 78 5.91 -5.47 -9.61
CA ILE A 78 6.14 -4.09 -10.06
C ILE A 78 5.53 -3.89 -11.45
N ARG A 79 5.79 -4.81 -12.38
CA ARG A 79 5.25 -4.76 -13.74
C ARG A 79 3.74 -4.74 -13.78
N LYS A 80 3.09 -5.70 -13.14
CA LYS A 80 1.63 -5.76 -13.17
C LYS A 80 0.96 -4.56 -12.53
N LEU A 81 1.51 -4.03 -11.43
CA LEU A 81 0.94 -2.84 -10.80
C LEU A 81 0.99 -1.61 -11.71
N LEU A 82 2.04 -1.49 -12.53
CA LEU A 82 2.21 -0.35 -13.43
C LEU A 82 1.45 -0.51 -14.76
N THR A 83 1.12 -1.73 -15.18
CA THR A 83 0.29 -1.97 -16.37
C THR A 83 -1.21 -2.00 -16.06
N ASP A 84 -1.62 -2.58 -14.93
CA ASP A 84 -3.03 -2.85 -14.59
C ASP A 84 -3.69 -1.73 -13.76
N VAL A 85 -3.09 -0.54 -13.76
CA VAL A 85 -3.53 0.65 -12.99
C VAL A 85 -5.01 0.98 -13.19
N LYS A 86 -5.56 0.69 -14.37
CA LYS A 86 -6.98 0.95 -14.70
C LYS A 86 -7.96 0.26 -13.73
N LYS A 87 -7.58 -0.88 -13.15
CA LYS A 87 -8.41 -1.62 -12.19
C LYS A 87 -8.54 -0.90 -10.84
N TYR A 88 -7.55 -0.10 -10.47
CA TYR A 88 -7.44 0.53 -9.15
C TYR A 88 -7.57 2.06 -9.18
N LYS A 89 -7.88 2.64 -10.36
CA LYS A 89 -7.96 4.09 -10.60
C LYS A 89 -8.93 4.86 -9.69
N ARG A 90 -9.88 4.18 -9.05
CA ARG A 90 -10.84 4.77 -8.10
C ARG A 90 -10.21 5.03 -6.72
N ILE A 91 -9.14 4.32 -6.40
CA ILE A 91 -8.44 4.40 -5.11
C ILE A 91 -7.08 5.06 -5.31
N ILE A 92 -6.32 4.65 -6.34
CA ILE A 92 -4.98 5.15 -6.64
C ILE A 92 -5.03 5.87 -7.99
N ARG A 93 -4.71 7.16 -8.04
CA ARG A 93 -4.71 7.90 -9.33
C ARG A 93 -3.59 7.37 -10.23
N LYS A 94 -3.79 7.41 -11.55
CA LYS A 94 -2.84 6.81 -12.51
C LYS A 94 -1.41 7.34 -12.36
N GLY A 95 -1.26 8.65 -12.16
CA GLY A 95 0.04 9.30 -11.98
C GLY A 95 0.67 9.11 -10.60
N GLU A 96 -0.02 8.47 -9.66
CA GLU A 96 0.45 8.28 -8.28
C GLU A 96 0.88 6.83 -8.01
N MET A 97 0.50 5.87 -8.87
CA MET A 97 0.78 4.44 -8.66
C MET A 97 2.27 4.16 -8.47
N SER A 98 3.13 4.75 -9.30
CA SER A 98 4.58 4.58 -9.21
C SER A 98 5.14 5.08 -7.88
N THR A 99 4.59 6.17 -7.35
CA THR A 99 4.98 6.74 -6.05
C THR A 99 4.52 5.84 -4.90
N TYR A 100 3.27 5.38 -4.90
CA TYR A 100 2.79 4.43 -3.89
C TYR A 100 3.54 3.09 -3.93
N LEU A 101 3.88 2.60 -5.13
CA LEU A 101 4.68 1.40 -5.28
C LEU A 101 6.09 1.59 -4.72
N ALA A 102 6.73 2.73 -4.96
CA ALA A 102 8.02 3.07 -4.36
C ALA A 102 7.95 3.10 -2.82
N LEU A 103 6.90 3.69 -2.24
CA LEU A 103 6.65 3.66 -0.80
C LEU A 103 6.51 2.23 -0.27
N VAL A 104 5.72 1.38 -0.93
CA VAL A 104 5.51 -0.02 -0.52
C VAL A 104 6.80 -0.83 -0.60
N VAL A 105 7.59 -0.63 -1.66
CA VAL A 105 8.88 -1.32 -1.81
C VAL A 105 9.86 -0.86 -0.73
N ALA A 106 9.92 0.44 -0.45
CA ALA A 106 10.72 0.98 0.65
C ALA A 106 10.28 0.42 2.01
N ASP A 107 8.98 0.46 2.31
CA ASP A 107 8.39 -0.10 3.54
C ASP A 107 8.67 -1.60 3.69
N SER A 108 8.73 -2.35 2.59
CA SER A 108 9.05 -3.79 2.64
C SER A 108 10.52 -4.10 2.93
N ARG A 109 11.40 -3.09 2.92
CA ARG A 109 12.86 -3.23 3.10
C ARG A 109 13.35 -2.62 4.42
N ILE A 110 12.52 -1.84 5.12
CA ILE A 110 12.89 -1.25 6.41
C ILE A 110 13.00 -2.33 7.50
N GLY A 111 13.89 -2.10 8.46
CA GLY A 111 13.99 -2.90 9.68
C GLY A 111 13.36 -2.17 10.87
N GLU A 112 13.67 -2.66 12.08
CA GLU A 112 13.23 -2.07 13.35
C GLU A 112 13.76 -0.64 13.59
N ASP A 113 14.82 -0.24 12.86
CA ASP A 113 15.39 1.10 12.89
C ASP A 113 14.50 2.16 12.19
N LEU A 114 13.54 1.71 11.37
CA LEU A 114 12.59 2.55 10.63
C LEU A 114 13.30 3.63 9.79
N ASN A 115 14.45 3.26 9.20
CA ASN A 115 15.25 4.12 8.33
C ASN A 115 14.62 4.22 6.93
N TYR A 116 13.59 5.05 6.82
CA TYR A 116 12.93 5.33 5.55
C TYR A 116 13.81 6.21 4.63
N PRO A 117 13.78 5.98 3.30
CA PRO A 117 14.33 6.92 2.34
C PRO A 117 13.63 8.29 2.43
N THR A 118 14.34 9.32 1.99
CA THR A 118 13.80 10.68 1.83
C THR A 118 12.74 10.74 0.74
N ALA A 119 11.90 11.79 0.76
CA ALA A 119 10.90 12.01 -0.29
C ALA A 119 11.51 12.09 -1.69
N ASP A 120 12.72 12.66 -1.85
CA ASP A 120 13.40 12.75 -3.14
C ASP A 120 13.91 11.39 -3.63
N GLU A 121 14.40 10.54 -2.74
CA GLU A 121 14.77 9.17 -3.07
C GLU A 121 13.55 8.34 -3.48
N ILE A 122 12.41 8.50 -2.81
CA ILE A 122 11.15 7.85 -3.20
C ILE A 122 10.71 8.32 -4.59
N ARG A 123 10.78 9.63 -4.89
CA ARG A 123 10.47 10.17 -6.23
C ARG A 123 11.43 9.61 -7.29
N ALA A 124 12.71 9.45 -6.97
CA ALA A 124 13.69 8.86 -7.87
C ALA A 124 13.40 7.37 -8.14
N MET A 125 13.06 6.60 -7.11
CA MET A 125 12.62 5.20 -7.25
C MET A 125 11.37 5.09 -8.13
N ALA A 126 10.37 5.92 -7.89
CA ALA A 126 9.12 5.94 -8.67
C ALA A 126 9.38 6.18 -10.16
N LYS A 127 10.21 7.19 -10.48
CA LYS A 127 10.66 7.46 -11.86
C LYS A 127 11.43 6.28 -12.46
N GLY A 128 12.29 5.65 -11.67
CA GLY A 128 13.04 4.45 -12.10
C GLY A 128 12.12 3.32 -12.53
N PHE A 129 11.02 3.08 -11.79
CA PHE A 129 10.03 2.09 -12.18
C PHE A 129 9.30 2.46 -13.47
N GLU A 130 8.94 3.72 -13.67
CA GLU A 130 8.28 4.18 -14.90
C GLU A 130 9.17 4.00 -16.14
N VAL A 131 10.46 4.32 -16.04
CA VAL A 131 11.42 4.18 -17.16
C VAL A 131 11.58 2.71 -17.55
N LEU A 132 11.70 1.81 -16.57
CA LEU A 132 11.81 0.37 -16.81
C LEU A 132 10.55 -0.23 -17.47
N HIS A 133 9.39 0.41 -17.34
CA HIS A 133 8.15 0.01 -18.01
C HIS A 133 7.92 0.68 -19.36
N GLY A 134 8.43 1.90 -19.57
CA GLY A 134 8.30 2.61 -20.85
C GLY A 134 9.22 2.08 -21.97
N GLN A 135 10.14 1.17 -21.65
CA GLN A 135 11.10 0.57 -22.60
C GLN A 135 10.71 -0.85 -23.09
N ALA A 136 9.50 -1.31 -22.78
CA ALA A 136 8.98 -2.63 -23.18
C ALA A 136 7.96 -2.53 -24.33
#